data_AF-A0A8J2Y8Q5-F1
#
_entry.id   AF-A0A8J2Y8Q5-F1
#
_cell.length_a   1.000
_cell.length_b   1.000
_cell.length_c   1.000
_cell.angle_alpha   90.00
_cell.angle_beta   90.00
_cell.angle_gamma   90.00
#
_symmetry.space_group_name_H-M   'P 1'
#
loop_
_entity.id
_entity.type
_entity.pdbx_description
1 polymer ?
#
loop_
_entity_poly.entity_id
_entity_poly.type
_entity_poly.pdbx_seq_one_letter_code
_entity_poly.pdbx_strand_id
1 'polypeptide(L)'
;MDDEVCWDRETNRPYSFEDYPLEPKLSAYRRGIDRVEAMDPYAAVLCSLHYASFFQEEHVAKAEPFLKREKERRERLLHSISEADRKRLPENLRLLKVCDDLSLFVCLNEPGENTHPWFQKGIRWGNQWLKPVWEGAERLRFEPNPFDQAFDIRVPYQVIDFDGERVETGQYRIQLRG
;
A
#
# COMPACT_ATOMS: atom_id res chain seq x y z
N MET A 1 11.23 -8.58 6.08
CA MET A 1 9.80 -8.99 6.02
C MET A 1 9.52 -9.52 4.64
N ASP A 2 10.12 -8.94 3.60
CA ASP A 2 9.98 -9.41 2.22
C ASP A 2 10.87 -10.61 1.86
N ASP A 3 11.87 -10.94 2.70
CA ASP A 3 12.85 -12.00 2.41
C ASP A 3 12.36 -13.41 2.74
N GLU A 4 11.38 -13.55 3.64
CA GLU A 4 10.87 -14.84 4.11
C GLU A 4 9.34 -14.83 4.15
N VAL A 5 8.73 -15.83 3.51
CA VAL A 5 7.27 -15.96 3.48
C VAL A 5 6.78 -16.54 4.81
N CYS A 6 5.87 -15.81 5.46
CA CYS A 6 5.26 -16.26 6.71
C CYS A 6 4.03 -17.10 6.42
N TRP A 7 4.03 -18.37 6.85
CA TRP A 7 2.96 -19.32 6.60
C TRP A 7 1.87 -19.27 7.66
N ASP A 8 0.61 -19.18 7.23
CA ASP A 8 -0.56 -19.41 8.08
C ASP A 8 -0.92 -20.89 8.07
N ARG A 9 -0.67 -21.55 9.20
CA ARG A 9 -0.96 -22.99 9.37
C ARG A 9 -2.45 -23.29 9.49
N GLU A 10 -3.27 -22.32 9.90
CA GLU A 10 -4.71 -22.54 10.08
C GLU A 10 -5.41 -22.57 8.72
N THR A 11 -5.05 -21.63 7.83
CA THR A 11 -5.62 -21.54 6.48
C THR A 11 -4.82 -22.30 5.42
N ASN A 12 -3.67 -22.87 5.80
CA ASN A 12 -2.75 -23.62 4.95
C ASN A 12 -2.30 -22.84 3.70
N ARG A 13 -1.97 -21.56 3.90
CA ARG A 13 -1.47 -20.65 2.86
C ARG A 13 -0.55 -19.60 3.48
N PRO A 14 0.28 -18.90 2.71
CA PRO A 14 0.99 -17.72 3.18
C PRO A 14 0.03 -16.67 3.74
N TYR A 15 0.45 -15.94 4.76
CA TYR A 15 -0.27 -14.72 5.13
C TYR A 15 -0.31 -13.75 3.95
N SER A 16 -1.50 -13.25 3.67
CA SER A 16 -1.76 -12.17 2.73
C SER A 16 -1.54 -10.81 3.38
N PHE A 17 -1.71 -9.75 2.60
CA PHE A 17 -1.71 -8.38 3.14
C PHE A 17 -2.83 -8.14 4.18
N GLU A 18 -3.97 -8.84 4.03
CA GLU A 18 -5.18 -8.62 4.82
C GLU A 18 -5.09 -9.28 6.21
N ASP A 19 -4.61 -10.53 6.25
CA ASP A 19 -4.57 -11.37 7.45
C ASP A 19 -3.19 -11.43 8.12
N TYR A 20 -2.23 -10.62 7.66
CA TYR A 20 -0.91 -10.56 8.28
C TYR A 20 -0.99 -10.17 9.77
N PRO A 21 -0.28 -10.88 10.66
CA PRO A 21 -0.35 -10.61 12.10
C PRO A 21 -0.01 -9.16 12.47
N LEU A 22 -0.87 -8.56 13.30
CA LEU A 22 -0.81 -7.13 13.62
C LEU A 22 0.54 -6.70 14.25
N GLU A 23 1.07 -7.46 15.20
CA GLU A 23 2.30 -7.09 15.91
C GLU A 23 3.53 -7.03 14.97
N PRO A 24 3.80 -8.08 14.16
CA PRO A 24 4.78 -8.00 13.07
C PRO A 24 4.57 -6.82 12.12
N LYS A 25 3.31 -6.54 11.73
CA LYS A 25 2.93 -5.42 10.85
C LYS A 25 3.31 -4.07 11.46
N LEU A 26 2.92 -3.81 12.71
CA LEU A 26 3.28 -2.59 13.44
C LEU A 26 4.79 -2.42 13.59
N SER A 27 5.50 -3.51 13.88
CA SER A 27 6.96 -3.53 13.99
C SER A 27 7.63 -3.17 12.65
N ALA A 28 7.11 -3.69 11.54
CA ALA A 28 7.59 -3.37 10.18
C ALA A 28 7.32 -1.91 9.81
N TYR A 29 6.10 -1.41 10.04
CA TYR A 29 5.75 0.00 9.80
C TYR A 29 6.67 0.95 10.56
N ARG A 30 6.91 0.68 11.86
CA ARG A 30 7.83 1.49 12.67
C ARG A 30 9.23 1.54 12.06
N ARG A 31 9.81 0.38 11.71
CA ARG A 31 11.16 0.31 11.11
C ARG A 31 11.21 1.02 9.75
N GLY A 32 10.16 0.87 8.94
CA GLY A 32 10.05 1.54 7.65
C GLY A 32 10.08 3.06 7.81
N ILE A 33 9.24 3.60 8.70
CA ILE A 33 9.20 5.03 8.98
C ILE A 33 10.53 5.53 9.58
N ASP A 34 11.14 4.76 10.50
CA ASP A 34 12.45 5.11 11.06
C ASP A 34 13.53 5.22 9.96
N ARG A 35 13.52 4.32 8.97
CA ARG A 35 14.45 4.37 7.83
C ARG A 35 14.17 5.56 6.91
N VAL A 36 12.90 5.84 6.62
CA VAL A 36 12.51 7.00 5.82
C VAL A 36 12.90 8.30 6.53
N GLU A 37 12.70 8.40 7.85
CA GLU A 37 13.08 9.59 8.63
C GLU A 37 14.57 9.88 8.55
N ALA A 38 15.42 8.85 8.59
CA ALA A 38 16.86 9.01 8.45
C ALA A 38 17.28 9.57 7.07
N MET A 39 16.41 9.47 6.07
CA MET A 39 16.65 9.96 4.71
C MET A 39 15.98 11.32 4.47
N ASP A 40 14.72 11.46 4.88
CA ASP A 40 13.90 12.62 4.60
C ASP A 40 12.78 12.79 5.67
N PRO A 41 12.85 13.84 6.51
CA PRO A 41 11.83 14.15 7.51
C PRO A 41 10.42 14.35 6.95
N TYR A 42 10.30 14.95 5.77
CA TYR A 42 9.01 15.23 5.13
C TYR A 42 8.34 13.94 4.68
N ALA A 43 9.09 13.05 4.01
CA ALA A 43 8.61 11.74 3.60
C ALA A 43 8.20 10.89 4.81
N ALA A 44 8.94 10.98 5.93
CA ALA A 44 8.58 10.26 7.15
C ALA A 44 7.24 10.73 7.75
N VAL A 45 6.95 12.04 7.68
CA VAL A 45 5.63 12.56 8.08
C VAL A 45 4.52 11.98 7.18
N LEU A 46 4.73 11.88 5.87
CA LEU A 46 3.78 11.26 4.94
C LEU A 46 3.53 9.78 5.27
N CYS A 47 4.59 8.99 5.44
CA CYS A 47 4.48 7.57 5.82
C CYS A 47 3.76 7.40 7.17
N SER A 48 4.10 8.23 8.15
CA SER A 48 3.46 8.23 9.47
C SER A 48 1.96 8.53 9.39
N LEU A 49 1.55 9.52 8.61
CA LEU A 49 0.14 9.85 8.37
C LEU A 49 -0.59 8.72 7.62
N HIS A 50 0.06 8.12 6.62
CA HIS A 50 -0.51 7.04 5.82
C HIS A 50 -0.75 5.78 6.67
N TYR A 51 0.27 5.26 7.36
CA TYR A 51 0.13 4.07 8.19
C TYR A 51 -0.82 4.27 9.38
N ALA A 52 -0.82 5.45 10.01
CA ALA A 52 -1.78 5.75 11.06
C ALA A 52 -3.23 5.69 10.56
N SER A 53 -3.47 5.97 9.27
CA SER A 53 -4.82 5.97 8.70
C SER A 53 -5.41 4.59 8.44
N PHE A 54 -4.62 3.51 8.56
CA PHE A 54 -5.13 2.14 8.47
C PHE A 54 -5.88 1.67 9.72
N PHE A 55 -5.70 2.36 10.85
CA PHE A 55 -6.32 1.96 12.12
C PHE A 55 -7.67 2.68 12.28
N GLN A 56 -8.76 1.92 12.13
CA GLN A 56 -10.11 2.32 12.52
C GLN A 56 -10.41 1.85 13.95
N GLU A 57 -11.49 2.35 14.56
CA GLU A 57 -11.83 2.22 15.99
C GLU A 57 -11.60 0.81 16.57
N GLU A 58 -11.91 -0.24 15.81
CA GLU A 58 -11.79 -1.65 16.17
C GLU A 58 -10.35 -2.11 16.46
N HIS A 59 -9.35 -1.49 15.83
CA HIS A 59 -7.93 -1.82 15.99
C HIS A 59 -7.17 -0.82 16.86
N VAL A 60 -7.79 0.31 17.24
CA VAL A 60 -7.12 1.41 17.94
C VAL A 60 -6.53 0.96 19.27
N ALA A 61 -7.23 0.11 20.04
CA ALA A 61 -6.72 -0.33 21.35
C ALA A 61 -5.41 -1.11 21.25
N LYS A 62 -5.25 -1.97 20.23
CA LYS A 62 -4.02 -2.75 20.02
C LYS A 62 -2.92 -1.92 19.36
N ALA A 63 -3.29 -0.94 18.53
CA ALA A 63 -2.34 -0.06 17.85
C ALA A 63 -2.01 1.23 18.64
N GLU A 64 -2.60 1.45 19.82
CA GLU A 64 -2.43 2.68 20.60
C GLU A 64 -0.97 3.07 20.83
N PRO A 65 -0.05 2.16 21.23
CA PRO A 65 1.35 2.52 21.43
C PRO A 65 2.02 3.01 20.15
N PHE A 66 1.67 2.40 19.00
CA PHE A 66 2.15 2.83 17.69
C PHE A 66 1.61 4.21 17.32
N LEU A 67 0.29 4.42 17.44
CA LEU A 67 -0.36 5.69 17.09
C LEU A 67 0.16 6.86 17.94
N LYS A 68 0.40 6.63 19.23
CA LYS A 68 0.98 7.62 20.14
C LYS A 68 2.39 8.01 19.71
N ARG A 69 3.27 7.02 19.48
CA ARG A 69 4.64 7.26 19.00
C ARG A 69 4.65 8.04 17.69
N GLU A 70 3.79 7.66 16.75
CA GLU A 70 3.74 8.30 15.45
C GLU A 70 3.17 9.73 15.53
N LYS A 71 2.28 10.01 16.48
CA LYS A 71 1.88 11.39 16.78
C LYS A 71 3.05 12.23 17.30
N GLU A 72 3.80 11.73 18.28
CA GLU A 72 4.97 12.40 18.84
C GLU A 72 6.05 12.62 17.76
N ARG A 73 6.27 11.64 16.89
CA ARG A 73 7.18 11.77 15.73
C ARG A 73 6.75 12.92 14.83
N ARG A 74 5.49 12.97 14.43
CA ARG A 74 4.97 14.03 13.55
C ARG A 74 5.10 15.40 14.21
N GLU A 75 4.77 15.54 15.48
CA GLU A 75 4.92 16.81 16.22
C GLU A 75 6.38 17.29 16.16
N ARG A 76 7.35 16.41 16.45
CA ARG A 76 8.78 16.72 16.35
C ARG A 76 9.22 17.09 14.92
N LEU A 77 8.87 16.30 13.92
CA LEU A 77 9.31 16.48 12.54
C LEU A 77 8.63 17.66 11.84
N LEU A 78 7.39 17.99 12.23
CA LEU A 78 6.72 19.15 11.68
C LEU A 78 7.56 20.41 11.91
N HIS A 79 8.19 20.56 13.09
CA HIS A 79 9.08 21.69 13.38
C HIS A 79 10.30 21.78 12.47
N SER A 80 10.79 20.67 11.91
CA SER A 80 11.99 20.64 11.06
C SER A 80 11.70 20.79 9.56
N ILE A 81 10.43 20.69 9.13
CA ILE A 81 10.05 20.89 7.72
C ILE A 81 9.51 22.31 7.47
N SER A 82 9.69 22.80 6.24
CA SER A 82 9.29 24.15 5.84
C SER A 82 7.77 24.33 5.84
N GLU A 83 7.31 25.58 5.97
CA GLU A 83 5.87 25.88 5.87
C GLU A 83 5.30 25.50 4.50
N ALA A 84 6.08 25.69 3.43
CA ALA A 84 5.70 25.30 2.07
C ALA A 84 5.48 23.78 1.97
N ASP A 85 6.33 22.98 2.59
CA ASP A 85 6.19 21.52 2.60
C ASP A 85 4.97 21.09 3.42
N ARG A 86 4.74 21.71 4.58
CA ARG A 86 3.54 21.46 5.39
C ARG A 86 2.26 21.69 4.59
N LYS A 87 2.21 22.73 3.77
CA LYS A 87 1.06 23.03 2.89
C LYS A 87 0.84 21.97 1.80
N ARG A 88 1.89 21.27 1.39
CA ARG A 88 1.84 20.19 0.37
C ARG A 88 1.47 18.82 0.96
N LEU A 89 1.60 18.62 2.27
CA LEU A 89 1.31 17.32 2.92
C LEU A 89 -0.06 16.73 2.54
N PRO A 90 -1.18 17.47 2.53
CA PRO A 90 -2.47 16.88 2.21
C PRO A 90 -2.57 16.33 0.79
N GLU A 91 -1.96 17.02 -0.18
CA GLU A 91 -1.95 16.61 -1.58
C GLU A 91 -1.02 15.42 -1.81
N ASN A 92 0.20 15.49 -1.28
CA ASN A 92 1.17 14.40 -1.41
C ASN A 92 0.73 13.14 -0.66
N LEU A 93 0.00 13.28 0.47
CA LEU A 93 -0.61 12.14 1.16
C LEU A 93 -1.72 11.49 0.30
N ARG A 94 -2.51 12.28 -0.43
CA ARG A 94 -3.52 11.74 -1.36
C ARG A 94 -2.85 10.97 -2.49
N LEU A 95 -1.78 11.52 -3.07
CA LEU A 95 -1.00 10.86 -4.11
C LEU A 95 -0.41 9.54 -3.59
N LEU A 96 0.24 9.56 -2.43
CA LEU A 96 0.79 8.36 -1.80
C LEU A 96 -0.27 7.27 -1.62
N LYS A 97 -1.45 7.63 -1.10
CA LYS A 97 -2.56 6.69 -0.91
C LYS A 97 -3.07 6.09 -2.21
N VAL A 98 -3.16 6.86 -3.28
CA VAL A 98 -3.59 6.34 -4.58
C VAL A 98 -2.55 5.42 -5.20
N CYS A 99 -1.26 5.71 -5.03
CA CYS A 99 -0.19 4.80 -5.44
C CYS A 99 -0.23 3.48 -4.65
N ASP A 100 -0.44 3.55 -3.33
CA ASP A 100 -0.62 2.38 -2.47
C ASP A 100 -1.85 1.56 -2.89
N ASP A 101 -3.01 2.20 -3.03
CA ASP A 101 -4.25 1.56 -3.49
C ASP A 101 -4.11 0.93 -4.88
N LEU A 102 -3.39 1.58 -5.82
CA LEU A 102 -3.12 1.02 -7.15
C LEU A 102 -2.24 -0.23 -7.05
N SER A 103 -1.19 -0.19 -6.22
CA SER A 103 -0.33 -1.35 -6.00
C SER A 103 -1.11 -2.52 -5.41
N LEU A 104 -1.96 -2.26 -4.42
CA LEU A 104 -2.81 -3.26 -3.80
C LEU A 104 -3.87 -3.78 -4.76
N PHE A 105 -4.47 -2.93 -5.58
CA PHE A 105 -5.43 -3.34 -6.61
C PHE A 105 -4.84 -4.37 -7.56
N VAL A 106 -3.63 -4.10 -8.07
CA VAL A 106 -2.94 -5.00 -9.00
C VAL A 106 -2.47 -6.28 -8.33
N CYS A 107 -2.08 -6.23 -7.04
CA CYS A 107 -1.59 -7.41 -6.31
C CYS A 107 -2.71 -8.29 -5.72
N LEU A 108 -3.90 -7.75 -5.47
CA LEU A 108 -5.01 -8.45 -4.82
C LEU A 108 -6.11 -8.92 -5.79
N ASN A 109 -5.92 -8.72 -7.08
CA ASN A 109 -6.80 -9.24 -8.12
C ASN A 109 -5.99 -10.01 -9.16
N GLU A 110 -6.60 -11.04 -9.74
CA GLU A 110 -6.06 -11.65 -10.95
C GLU A 110 -6.10 -10.63 -12.11
N PRO A 111 -5.08 -10.59 -12.98
CA PRO A 111 -5.09 -9.69 -14.13
C PRO A 111 -6.32 -9.92 -15.02
N GLY A 112 -7.05 -8.84 -15.31
CA GLY A 112 -8.33 -8.90 -16.05
C GLY A 112 -9.58 -8.90 -15.16
N GLU A 113 -9.42 -9.04 -13.84
CA GLU A 113 -10.53 -9.12 -12.90
C GLU A 113 -10.55 -7.96 -11.89
N ASN A 114 -11.73 -7.67 -11.35
CA ASN A 114 -11.91 -6.80 -10.18
C ASN A 114 -12.90 -7.49 -9.24
N THR A 115 -12.43 -8.49 -8.52
CA THR A 115 -13.22 -9.32 -7.61
C THR A 115 -12.98 -8.95 -6.15
N HIS A 116 -11.85 -8.31 -5.84
CA HIS A 116 -11.51 -7.94 -4.47
C HIS A 116 -12.50 -6.88 -3.91
N PRO A 117 -13.09 -7.09 -2.71
CA PRO A 117 -14.13 -6.20 -2.17
C PRO A 117 -13.72 -4.74 -2.02
N TRP A 118 -12.43 -4.48 -1.74
CA TRP A 118 -11.91 -3.13 -1.49
C TRP A 118 -12.02 -2.20 -2.72
N PHE A 119 -11.93 -2.77 -3.92
CA PHE A 119 -11.79 -1.99 -5.15
C PHE A 119 -13.04 -2.03 -6.05
N GLN A 120 -14.14 -2.61 -5.57
CA GLN A 120 -15.42 -2.65 -6.28
C GLN A 120 -15.94 -1.25 -6.64
N LYS A 121 -15.69 -0.26 -5.77
CA LYS A 121 -16.06 1.15 -6.01
C LYS A 121 -14.98 1.93 -6.78
N GLY A 122 -13.81 1.34 -6.99
CA GLY A 122 -12.61 1.98 -7.53
C GLY A 122 -11.67 2.51 -6.46
N ILE A 123 -10.66 3.26 -6.88
CA ILE A 123 -9.65 3.89 -6.02
C ILE A 123 -10.06 5.35 -5.75
N ARG A 124 -9.95 5.79 -4.49
CA ARG A 124 -10.39 7.14 -4.11
C ARG A 124 -9.32 8.18 -4.46
N TRP A 125 -9.66 9.14 -5.32
CA TRP A 125 -8.82 10.31 -5.60
C TRP A 125 -9.55 11.60 -5.22
N GLY A 126 -9.21 12.20 -4.08
CA GLY A 126 -9.93 13.38 -3.59
C GLY A 126 -11.43 13.10 -3.46
N ASN A 127 -12.27 13.82 -4.22
CA ASN A 127 -13.73 13.64 -4.21
C ASN A 127 -14.27 12.72 -5.31
N GLN A 128 -13.39 12.10 -6.10
CA GLN A 128 -13.75 11.20 -7.20
C GLN A 128 -13.29 9.78 -6.94
N TRP A 129 -13.89 8.84 -7.67
CA TRP A 129 -13.50 7.44 -7.71
C TRP A 129 -12.92 7.13 -9.08
N LEU A 130 -11.70 6.61 -9.11
CA LEU A 130 -11.03 6.10 -10.29
C LEU A 130 -11.43 4.63 -10.44
N LYS A 131 -12.34 4.33 -11.37
CA LYS A 131 -12.82 2.97 -11.57
C LYS A 131 -11.86 2.20 -12.48
N PRO A 132 -11.26 1.09 -12.04
CA PRO A 132 -10.45 0.25 -12.91
C PRO A 132 -11.34 -0.44 -13.94
N VAL A 133 -10.91 -0.42 -15.20
CA VAL A 133 -11.56 -1.12 -16.31
C VAL A 133 -10.51 -1.93 -17.03
N TRP A 134 -10.69 -3.26 -17.01
CA TRP A 134 -9.83 -4.20 -17.72
C TRP A 134 -10.27 -4.35 -19.18
N GLU A 135 -9.29 -4.38 -20.08
CA GLU A 135 -9.44 -4.65 -21.51
C GLU A 135 -8.70 -5.96 -21.85
N GLY A 136 -9.22 -7.06 -21.29
CA GLY A 136 -8.49 -8.33 -21.20
C GLY A 136 -7.51 -8.33 -20.03
N ALA A 137 -6.65 -9.36 -19.96
CA ALA A 137 -5.76 -9.58 -18.80
C ALA A 137 -4.53 -8.65 -18.75
N GLU A 138 -4.15 -8.05 -19.88
CA GLU A 138 -2.88 -7.32 -20.01
C GLU A 138 -3.04 -5.79 -20.11
N ARG A 139 -4.29 -5.29 -20.11
CA ARG A 139 -4.57 -3.86 -20.33
C ARG A 139 -5.53 -3.34 -19.29
N LEU A 140 -5.11 -2.30 -18.58
CA LEU A 140 -5.88 -1.63 -17.55
C LEU A 140 -6.03 -0.15 -17.89
N ARG A 141 -7.22 0.41 -17.66
CA ARG A 141 -7.44 1.85 -17.69
C ARG A 141 -8.31 2.27 -16.51
N PHE A 142 -8.36 3.56 -16.24
CA PHE A 142 -9.23 4.12 -15.21
C PHE A 142 -10.33 5.02 -15.81
N GLU A 143 -11.49 5.04 -15.16
CA GLU A 143 -12.56 5.99 -15.43
C GLU A 143 -12.88 6.83 -14.18
N PRO A 144 -12.63 8.16 -14.20
CA PRO A 144 -11.90 8.90 -15.24
C PRO A 144 -10.41 8.51 -15.27
N ASN A 145 -9.74 8.77 -16.38
CA ASN A 145 -8.32 8.45 -16.53
C ASN A 145 -7.45 9.53 -15.87
N PRO A 146 -6.58 9.20 -14.88
CA PRO A 146 -5.70 10.18 -14.25
C PRO A 146 -4.34 10.31 -14.95
N PHE A 147 -4.08 9.56 -16.03
CA PHE A 147 -2.77 9.52 -16.69
C PHE A 147 -2.84 10.13 -18.09
N ASP A 148 -1.88 10.99 -18.42
CA ASP A 148 -1.77 11.58 -19.76
C ASP A 148 -1.07 10.65 -20.77
N GLN A 149 -0.39 9.61 -20.28
CA GLN A 149 0.40 8.68 -21.09
C GLN A 149 0.26 7.26 -20.56
N ALA A 150 0.32 6.30 -21.49
CA ALA A 150 0.36 4.89 -21.15
C ALA A 150 1.74 4.50 -20.59
N PHE A 151 1.76 3.56 -19.65
CA PHE A 151 2.98 2.98 -19.09
C PHE A 151 2.80 1.51 -18.73
N ASP A 152 3.92 0.80 -18.61
CA ASP A 152 3.91 -0.64 -18.30
C ASP A 152 4.16 -0.87 -16.81
N ILE A 153 3.34 -1.72 -16.20
CA ILE A 153 3.50 -2.25 -14.86
C ILE A 153 4.01 -3.68 -14.97
N ARG A 154 5.03 -4.01 -14.18
CA ARG A 154 5.59 -5.36 -14.08
C ARG A 154 5.49 -5.82 -12.63
N VAL A 155 4.78 -6.92 -12.41
CA VAL A 155 4.62 -7.50 -11.08
C VAL A 155 5.26 -8.88 -11.07
N PRO A 156 6.48 -9.02 -10.52
CA PRO A 156 7.09 -10.32 -10.34
C PRO A 156 6.31 -11.12 -9.28
N TYR A 157 6.13 -12.42 -9.53
CA TYR A 157 5.51 -13.31 -8.56
C TYR A 157 6.33 -14.58 -8.38
N GLN A 158 6.09 -15.21 -7.24
CA GLN A 158 6.62 -16.52 -6.90
C GLN A 158 5.48 -17.38 -6.35
N VAL A 159 5.42 -18.63 -6.79
CA VAL A 159 4.59 -19.66 -6.17
C VAL A 159 5.48 -20.49 -5.26
N ILE A 160 5.04 -20.69 -4.02
CA ILE A 160 5.70 -21.54 -3.05
C ILE A 160 4.79 -22.68 -2.63
N ASP A 161 5.38 -23.81 -2.27
CA ASP A 161 4.66 -24.90 -1.62
C ASP A 161 4.61 -24.69 -0.09
N PHE A 162 4.03 -25.69 0.58
CA PHE A 162 3.87 -25.70 2.04
C PHE A 162 5.20 -25.68 2.81
N ASP A 163 6.25 -26.28 2.24
CA ASP A 163 7.57 -26.32 2.86
C ASP A 163 8.32 -25.00 2.67
N GLY A 164 7.72 -24.04 1.97
CA GLY A 164 8.31 -22.74 1.64
C GLY A 164 9.22 -22.79 0.41
N GLU A 165 9.25 -23.93 -0.28
CA GLU A 165 10.10 -24.13 -1.45
C GLU A 165 9.47 -23.48 -2.69
N ARG A 166 10.35 -22.91 -3.53
CA ARG A 166 9.94 -22.22 -4.75
C ARG A 166 9.53 -23.24 -5.82
N VAL A 167 8.26 -23.19 -6.21
CA VAL A 167 7.71 -24.06 -7.26
C VAL A 167 7.71 -23.36 -8.62
N GLU A 168 7.36 -22.08 -8.64
CA GLU A 168 7.26 -21.29 -9.88
C GLU A 168 7.69 -19.84 -9.62
N THR A 169 8.18 -19.19 -10.67
CA THR A 169 8.31 -17.74 -10.71
C THR A 169 7.84 -17.23 -12.05
N GLY A 170 7.19 -16.09 -12.04
CA GLY A 170 6.78 -15.42 -13.26
C GLY A 170 6.66 -13.93 -13.08
N GLN A 171 6.02 -13.29 -14.04
CA GLN A 171 5.83 -11.86 -14.01
C GLN A 171 4.58 -11.48 -14.80
N TYR A 172 3.66 -10.78 -14.16
CA TYR A 172 2.56 -10.12 -14.87
C TYR A 172 3.07 -8.86 -15.58
N ARG A 173 2.56 -8.63 -16.78
CA ARG A 173 2.82 -7.43 -17.57
C ARG A 173 1.48 -6.78 -17.89
N ILE A 174 1.26 -5.60 -17.33
CA ILE A 174 0.02 -4.86 -17.48
C ILE A 174 0.35 -3.51 -18.10
N GLN A 175 -0.23 -3.21 -19.24
CA GLN A 175 -0.16 -1.87 -19.83
C GLN A 175 -1.29 -1.03 -19.26
N LEU A 176 -0.93 0.00 -18.49
CA LEU A 176 -1.88 1.00 -18.03
C LEU A 176 -2.04 2.05 -19.12
N ARG A 177 -3.27 2.32 -19.57
CA ARG A 177 -3.58 3.30 -20.62
C ARG A 177 -3.69 4.71 -20.05
N GLY A 178 -3.09 5.68 -20.73
CA GLY A 178 -3.41 7.12 -20.63
C GLY A 178 -4.60 7.48 -21.51
#